data_AF-A0A938J0H1-F1
#
_entry.id   AF-A0A938J0H1-F1
#
_cell.length_a   1.000
_cell.length_b   1.000
_cell.length_c   1.000
_cell.angle_alpha   90.00
_cell.angle_beta   90.00
_cell.angle_gamma   90.00
#
_symmetry.space_group_name_H-M   'P 1'
#
loop_
_entity.id
_entity.type
_entity.pdbx_description
1 polymer ?
#
loop_
_entity_poly.entity_id
_entity_poly.type
_entity_poly.pdbx_seq_one_letter_code
_entity_poly.pdbx_strand_id
1 'polypeptide(L)'
;MGNSPCATEHRGAGSLHQFPMIMERGGSATIRSTKRAVHEGHGFSVGRVASVERRRNQWVLTARDSANEVVGVKASSRRWRATRKRSRVLLSVSLVVLAAVSAACGGGEVAEPTTTTENPYGEALALDPPAPDEVILTVTGPNGTQDYTLGQLVAAATTTVSVDEPFVKQRIEFTGVPLADLFTAAGITDQTNVDTVALNDYAYDAPASVFSDSDAVLAVRQGGGDIPIDQGGPIRIIFPDGTSGSSNLEAWNWSLRRIEAI
;
A
#
# COMPACT_ATOMS: atom_id res chain seq x y z
N MET A 1 -36.49 37.66 56.11
CA MET A 1 -35.32 37.50 55.24
C MET A 1 -35.79 37.82 53.82
N GLY A 2 -35.55 38.97 53.16
CA GLY A 2 -34.30 39.72 52.96
C GLY A 2 -33.38 38.91 52.04
N ASN A 3 -33.09 39.23 50.77
CA ASN A 3 -33.09 40.48 50.00
C ASN A 3 -33.26 40.19 48.48
N SER A 4 -33.94 41.08 47.75
CA SER A 4 -33.64 41.43 46.33
C SER A 4 -32.62 42.62 46.32
N PRO A 5 -32.30 43.38 45.23
CA PRO A 5 -32.40 43.22 43.76
C PRO A 5 -31.15 43.81 42.98
N CYS A 6 -31.28 43.94 41.66
CA CYS A 6 -31.00 45.17 40.86
C CYS A 6 -29.66 45.39 40.08
N ALA A 7 -29.86 45.81 38.82
CA ALA A 7 -29.09 46.75 37.97
C ALA A 7 -27.70 46.31 37.43
N THR A 8 -27.27 46.62 36.21
CA THR A 8 -27.28 47.96 35.57
C THR A 8 -27.02 47.86 34.06
N GLU A 9 -27.72 48.72 33.30
CA GLU A 9 -27.55 49.05 31.88
C GLU A 9 -26.30 49.91 31.64
N HIS A 10 -25.54 49.66 30.56
CA HIS A 10 -24.74 50.73 29.93
C HIS A 10 -24.90 50.71 28.42
N ARG A 11 -25.56 51.77 27.94
CA ARG A 11 -25.58 52.23 26.55
C ARG A 11 -24.18 52.70 26.16
N GLY A 12 -23.77 52.35 24.95
CA GLY A 12 -22.71 53.02 24.18
C GLY A 12 -23.22 53.23 22.75
N ALA A 13 -23.43 54.49 22.40
CA ALA A 13 -23.92 54.96 21.11
C ALA A 13 -22.81 55.07 20.06
N GLY A 14 -23.19 55.11 18.77
CA GLY A 14 -22.37 55.61 17.66
C GLY A 14 -22.45 54.69 16.44
N SER A 15 -23.44 54.85 15.55
CA SER A 15 -23.52 55.85 14.47
C SER A 15 -23.15 55.24 13.11
N LEU A 16 -24.17 55.21 12.24
CA LEU A 16 -24.18 55.34 10.79
C LEU A 16 -22.86 55.04 10.05
N HIS A 17 -22.91 54.11 9.10
CA HIS A 17 -22.73 54.47 7.69
C HIS A 17 -23.61 53.62 6.78
N GLN A 18 -24.15 54.33 5.82
CA GLN A 18 -25.19 54.04 4.85
C GLN A 18 -24.53 53.53 3.56
N PHE A 19 -25.10 52.46 2.97
CA PHE A 19 -25.34 52.14 1.53
C PHE A 19 -24.38 52.67 0.43
N PRO A 20 -24.33 52.08 -0.81
CA PRO A 20 -25.29 51.13 -1.39
C PRO A 20 -24.71 49.96 -2.22
N MET A 21 -25.63 49.05 -2.53
CA MET A 21 -25.64 48.16 -3.70
C MET A 21 -25.72 48.99 -4.99
N ILE A 22 -24.91 48.67 -6.00
CA ILE A 22 -25.18 49.02 -7.42
C ILE A 22 -24.88 47.80 -8.29
N MET A 23 -25.92 47.22 -8.88
CA MET A 23 -25.85 46.51 -10.16
C MET A 23 -25.78 47.54 -11.29
N GLU A 24 -24.97 47.28 -12.33
CA GLU A 24 -25.36 47.51 -13.74
C GLU A 24 -24.34 46.90 -14.73
N ARG A 25 -24.93 46.15 -15.69
CA ARG A 25 -24.65 46.08 -17.15
C ARG A 25 -23.24 45.81 -17.70
N GLY A 26 -23.15 44.67 -18.38
CA GLY A 26 -23.04 44.59 -19.85
C GLY A 26 -21.85 45.24 -20.54
N GLY A 27 -20.92 44.43 -21.04
CA GLY A 27 -19.87 44.86 -21.96
C GLY A 27 -19.23 43.70 -22.72
N SER A 28 -19.67 43.51 -23.96
CA SER A 28 -19.07 42.61 -24.96
C SER A 28 -17.69 43.13 -25.37
N ALA A 29 -16.67 42.27 -25.34
CA ALA A 29 -15.35 42.55 -25.90
C ALA A 29 -15.04 41.53 -27.00
N THR A 30 -15.25 41.96 -28.24
CA THR A 30 -14.80 41.29 -29.46
C THR A 30 -13.33 41.61 -29.67
N ILE A 31 -12.44 40.62 -29.60
CA ILE A 31 -11.05 40.78 -30.06
C ILE A 31 -10.96 40.27 -31.50
N ARG A 32 -10.93 41.22 -32.45
CA ARG A 32 -10.48 40.98 -33.83
C ARG A 32 -8.95 41.00 -33.83
N SER A 33 -8.32 39.86 -34.06
CA SER A 33 -6.90 39.80 -34.42
C SER A 33 -6.75 39.95 -35.94
N THR A 34 -5.98 40.95 -36.34
CA THR A 34 -5.66 41.32 -37.72
C THR A 34 -4.66 40.35 -38.35
N LYS A 35 -4.94 39.99 -39.61
CA LYS A 35 -4.17 39.10 -40.47
C LYS A 35 -3.28 39.91 -41.43
N ARG A 36 -1.95 39.70 -41.40
CA ARG A 36 -0.99 39.73 -42.54
C ARG A 36 0.37 39.23 -42.04
N ALA A 37 0.81 38.03 -42.47
CA ALA A 37 1.66 37.75 -43.65
C ALA A 37 3.13 38.11 -43.40
N VAL A 38 4.17 37.33 -43.71
CA VAL A 38 4.44 36.01 -44.31
C VAL A 38 5.93 35.76 -43.94
N HIS A 39 6.34 34.55 -43.58
CA HIS A 39 7.60 33.98 -44.08
C HIS A 39 7.64 32.45 -43.87
N GLU A 40 8.29 31.83 -44.84
CA GLU A 40 8.33 30.42 -45.21
C GLU A 40 8.86 29.46 -44.15
N GLY A 41 8.44 28.19 -44.24
CA GLY A 41 9.18 27.12 -43.60
C GLY A 41 8.41 25.83 -43.39
N HIS A 42 8.44 24.96 -44.39
CA HIS A 42 8.38 23.49 -44.26
C HIS A 42 7.07 22.89 -43.73
N GLY A 43 6.24 22.47 -44.68
CA GLY A 43 5.14 21.56 -44.42
C GLY A 43 5.67 20.20 -43.96
N PHE A 44 5.13 19.71 -42.86
CA PHE A 44 5.09 18.28 -42.59
C PHE A 44 3.64 17.85 -42.42
N SER A 45 3.25 16.93 -43.28
CA SER A 45 1.93 16.34 -43.39
C SER A 45 1.60 15.53 -42.14
N VAL A 46 0.37 15.72 -41.63
CA VAL A 46 -0.27 14.79 -40.70
C VAL A 46 -0.46 13.45 -41.43
N GLY A 47 0.28 12.43 -40.98
CA GLY A 47 0.21 11.05 -41.45
C GLY A 47 -0.55 10.17 -40.47
N ARG A 48 -1.40 9.31 -41.01
CA ARG A 48 -2.56 8.67 -40.41
C ARG A 48 -2.25 7.29 -39.80
N VAL A 49 -3.11 6.89 -38.86
CA VAL A 49 -3.57 5.51 -38.53
C VAL A 49 -2.49 4.45 -38.25
N ALA A 50 -2.28 4.14 -36.97
CA ALA A 50 -1.78 2.83 -36.57
C ALA A 50 -2.95 1.83 -36.60
N SER A 51 -2.92 0.88 -37.53
CA SER A 51 -3.81 -0.29 -37.50
C SER A 51 -3.09 -1.41 -36.76
N VAL A 52 -3.66 -1.85 -35.64
CA VAL A 52 -3.13 -2.98 -34.84
C VAL A 52 -3.88 -4.24 -35.26
N GLU A 53 -3.17 -5.19 -35.85
CA GLU A 53 -3.69 -6.53 -36.12
C GLU A 53 -2.88 -7.57 -35.33
N ARG A 54 -3.59 -8.43 -34.59
CA ARG A 54 -3.01 -9.39 -33.64
C ARG A 54 -2.83 -10.74 -34.33
N ARG A 55 -1.59 -11.17 -34.61
CA ARG A 55 -1.31 -12.59 -34.93
C ARG A 55 -0.25 -13.19 -34.01
N ARG A 56 -0.69 -14.17 -33.24
CA ARG A 56 0.04 -15.27 -32.57
C ARG A 56 1.53 -15.01 -32.29
N ASN A 57 1.78 -14.55 -31.06
CA ASN A 57 2.98 -14.79 -30.24
C ASN A 57 4.34 -14.28 -30.77
N GLN A 58 4.38 -13.10 -31.41
CA GLN A 58 5.64 -12.34 -31.53
C GLN A 58 5.38 -10.85 -31.74
N TRP A 59 6.05 -9.99 -30.99
CA TRP A 59 6.10 -8.55 -31.28
C TRP A 59 7.12 -8.32 -32.40
N VAL A 60 6.67 -7.82 -33.56
CA VAL A 60 7.56 -7.42 -34.66
C VAL A 60 7.32 -5.95 -34.95
N LEU A 61 8.28 -5.11 -34.59
CA LEU A 61 8.35 -3.71 -35.01
C LEU A 61 9.16 -3.65 -36.31
N THR A 62 8.53 -3.33 -37.44
CA THR A 62 9.27 -3.07 -38.68
C THR A 62 9.41 -1.56 -38.88
N ALA A 63 10.59 -1.04 -38.55
CA ALA A 63 11.08 0.21 -39.12
C ALA A 63 11.94 -0.17 -40.33
N ARG A 64 11.61 0.38 -41.51
CA ARG A 64 12.46 0.28 -42.70
C ARG A 64 13.36 1.51 -42.72
N ASP A 65 14.65 1.31 -42.51
CA ASP A 65 15.65 2.22 -43.04
C ASP A 65 16.83 1.43 -43.62
N SER A 66 17.45 2.04 -44.62
CA SER A 66 18.26 1.42 -45.65
C SER A 66 19.75 1.52 -45.30
N ALA A 67 20.44 0.41 -45.04
CA ALA A 67 21.87 0.21 -45.37
C ALA A 67 22.41 -1.12 -44.81
N ASN A 68 22.89 -1.95 -45.74
CA ASN A 68 24.14 -2.72 -45.73
C ASN A 68 24.64 -3.38 -44.42
N GLU A 69 24.62 -4.71 -44.41
CA GLU A 69 25.79 -5.61 -44.35
C GLU A 69 25.44 -6.91 -43.60
N VAL A 70 25.61 -8.02 -44.32
CA VAL A 70 25.27 -9.37 -43.87
C VAL A 70 26.52 -10.01 -43.26
N VAL A 71 26.52 -10.23 -41.95
CA VAL A 71 27.40 -11.22 -41.31
C VAL A 71 26.54 -12.11 -40.41
N GLY A 72 26.32 -13.34 -40.88
CA GLY A 72 25.52 -14.33 -40.19
C GLY A 72 26.25 -14.93 -38.98
N VAL A 73 25.58 -14.93 -37.83
CA VAL A 73 25.96 -15.78 -36.69
C VAL A 73 24.83 -16.77 -36.44
N LYS A 74 25.13 -18.05 -36.64
CA LYS A 74 24.23 -19.18 -36.39
C LYS A 74 23.96 -19.30 -34.89
N ALA A 75 22.70 -19.15 -34.48
CA ALA A 75 22.25 -19.50 -33.14
C ALA A 75 22.32 -21.04 -32.97
N SER A 76 23.17 -21.49 -32.04
CA SER A 76 23.29 -22.89 -31.68
C SER A 76 22.16 -23.30 -30.73
N SER A 77 21.28 -24.18 -31.19
CA SER A 77 20.23 -24.79 -30.39
C SER A 77 20.85 -25.77 -29.38
N ARG A 78 21.03 -25.34 -28.13
CA ARG A 78 21.39 -26.25 -27.04
C ARG A 78 20.15 -27.06 -26.62
N ARG A 79 20.05 -28.28 -27.16
CA ARG A 79 19.13 -29.33 -26.69
C ARG A 79 19.43 -29.63 -25.22
N TRP A 80 18.55 -29.17 -24.33
CA TRP A 80 18.49 -29.65 -22.96
C TRP A 80 18.11 -31.14 -22.96
N ARG A 81 19.06 -32.01 -22.62
CA ARG A 81 18.79 -33.41 -22.32
C ARG A 81 18.32 -33.50 -20.88
N ALA A 82 17.01 -33.64 -20.68
CA ALA A 82 16.44 -34.02 -19.39
C ALA A 82 16.82 -35.49 -19.09
N THR A 83 17.80 -35.68 -18.21
CA THR A 83 18.16 -37.00 -17.68
C THR A 83 17.16 -37.37 -16.58
N ARG A 84 16.16 -38.18 -16.94
CA ARG A 84 15.27 -38.82 -15.95
C ARG A 84 16.08 -39.79 -15.09
N LYS A 85 16.45 -39.37 -13.88
CA LYS A 85 16.97 -40.28 -12.83
C LYS A 85 15.83 -41.22 -12.44
N ARG A 86 15.98 -42.51 -12.75
CA ARG A 86 15.06 -43.58 -12.33
C ARG A 86 15.28 -43.85 -10.84
N SER A 87 14.42 -43.30 -9.99
CA SER A 87 14.38 -43.65 -8.57
C SER A 87 13.79 -45.05 -8.40
N ARG A 88 14.62 -46.00 -7.98
CA ARG A 88 14.21 -47.33 -7.56
C ARG A 88 13.64 -47.21 -6.14
N VAL A 89 12.31 -47.22 -6.03
CA VAL A 89 11.59 -47.37 -4.76
C VAL A 89 11.78 -48.82 -4.31
N LEU A 90 12.52 -49.02 -3.22
CA LEU A 90 12.56 -50.31 -2.51
C LEU A 90 11.47 -50.29 -1.45
N LEU A 91 10.46 -51.15 -1.66
CA LEU A 91 9.46 -51.55 -0.67
C LEU A 91 10.15 -52.40 0.40
N SER A 92 10.23 -51.89 1.63
CA SER A 92 10.51 -52.70 2.81
C SER A 92 9.30 -52.66 3.73
N VAL A 93 8.50 -53.72 3.62
CA VAL A 93 7.44 -54.10 4.54
C VAL A 93 8.10 -54.60 5.83
N SER A 94 7.85 -53.94 6.95
CA SER A 94 8.14 -54.50 8.28
C SER A 94 6.85 -54.61 9.05
N LEU A 95 6.36 -55.84 9.10
CA LEU A 95 5.31 -56.34 9.95
C LEU A 95 5.86 -56.43 11.39
N VAL A 96 5.32 -55.65 12.32
CA VAL A 96 5.52 -55.89 13.76
C VAL A 96 4.14 -56.04 14.38
N VAL A 97 3.83 -57.27 14.77
CA VAL A 97 2.72 -57.64 15.63
C VAL A 97 3.34 -58.16 16.91
N LEU A 98 3.06 -57.53 18.06
CA LEU A 98 2.62 -58.26 19.26
C LEU A 98 2.06 -57.32 20.33
N ALA A 99 0.94 -57.75 20.90
CA ALA A 99 0.13 -57.10 21.91
C ALA A 99 0.73 -57.18 23.33
N ALA A 100 0.40 -56.20 24.17
CA ALA A 100 0.31 -56.37 25.61
C ALA A 100 -0.71 -55.37 26.19
N VAL A 101 -1.89 -55.89 26.55
CA VAL A 101 -2.90 -55.22 27.38
C VAL A 101 -2.49 -55.40 28.84
N SER A 102 -2.32 -54.28 29.55
CA SER A 102 -2.29 -54.26 31.01
C SER A 102 -3.12 -53.07 31.48
N ALA A 103 -4.32 -53.35 31.98
CA ALA A 103 -5.10 -52.41 32.76
C ALA A 103 -4.39 -52.18 34.11
N ALA A 104 -4.00 -50.94 34.37
CA ALA A 104 -3.62 -50.49 35.70
C ALA A 104 -4.09 -49.05 35.88
N CYS A 105 -4.97 -48.86 36.87
CA CYS A 105 -5.50 -47.59 37.31
C CYS A 105 -4.38 -46.61 37.65
N GLY A 106 -4.41 -45.45 37.02
CA GLY A 106 -3.70 -44.27 37.45
C GLY A 106 -4.48 -43.08 36.92
N GLY A 107 -5.22 -42.41 37.81
CA GLY A 107 -5.76 -41.08 37.54
C GLY A 107 -4.58 -40.11 37.42
N GLY A 108 -3.94 -40.11 36.26
CA GLY A 108 -3.09 -39.04 35.82
C GLY A 108 -3.98 -38.07 35.08
N GLU A 109 -4.12 -36.87 35.62
CA GLU A 109 -4.53 -35.68 34.86
C GLU A 109 -3.75 -35.71 33.54
N VAL A 110 -4.42 -36.05 32.45
CA VAL A 110 -3.85 -35.95 31.12
C VAL A 110 -3.81 -34.45 30.87
N ALA A 111 -2.69 -33.83 31.26
CA ALA A 111 -2.33 -32.53 30.75
C ALA A 111 -2.38 -32.65 29.24
N GLU A 112 -3.41 -32.05 28.63
CA GLU A 112 -3.51 -31.95 27.19
C GLU A 112 -2.18 -31.38 26.69
N PRO A 113 -1.55 -31.99 25.66
CA PRO A 113 -0.38 -31.37 25.07
C PRO A 113 -0.86 -30.02 24.51
N THR A 114 -0.47 -28.94 25.17
CA THR A 114 -0.53 -27.60 24.57
C THR A 114 0.38 -27.67 23.37
N THR A 115 -0.20 -27.94 22.20
CA THR A 115 0.45 -27.68 20.92
C THR A 115 0.65 -26.18 20.86
N THR A 116 1.82 -25.72 21.31
CA THR A 116 2.31 -24.39 20.97
C THR A 116 2.45 -24.38 19.45
N THR A 117 1.38 -23.99 18.78
CA THR A 117 1.40 -23.67 17.36
C THR A 117 2.28 -22.45 17.25
N GLU A 118 3.49 -22.64 16.73
CA GLU A 118 4.41 -21.54 16.46
C GLU A 118 3.72 -20.58 15.50
N ASN A 119 3.41 -19.37 15.99
CA ASN A 119 2.78 -18.34 15.18
C ASN A 119 3.78 -17.96 14.06
N PRO A 120 3.43 -18.11 12.77
CA PRO A 120 4.35 -17.79 11.69
C PRO A 120 4.67 -16.29 11.58
N TYR A 121 3.95 -15.45 12.33
CA TYR A 121 4.22 -14.02 12.50
C TYR A 121 5.07 -13.70 13.75
N GLY A 122 5.57 -14.70 14.47
CA GLY A 122 6.39 -14.52 15.68
C GLY A 122 5.57 -14.33 16.97
N GLU A 123 6.24 -13.98 18.06
CA GLU A 123 5.58 -13.71 19.33
C GLU A 123 4.73 -12.44 19.23
N ALA A 124 3.41 -12.60 19.40
CA ALA A 124 2.48 -11.49 19.41
C ALA A 124 2.62 -10.70 20.71
N LEU A 125 2.64 -9.37 20.61
CA LEU A 125 2.37 -8.53 21.77
C LEU A 125 0.92 -8.80 22.21
N ALA A 126 0.71 -9.14 23.48
CA ALA A 126 -0.63 -9.23 24.04
C ALA A 126 -1.20 -7.82 24.21
N LEU A 127 -1.85 -7.32 23.15
CA LEU A 127 -2.49 -6.01 23.12
C LEU A 127 -4.00 -6.19 22.93
N ASP A 128 -4.76 -5.39 23.67
CA ASP A 128 -6.19 -5.24 23.41
C ASP A 128 -6.39 -4.53 22.05
N PRO A 129 -7.50 -4.80 21.35
CA PRO A 129 -7.87 -4.01 20.18
C PRO A 129 -7.99 -2.52 20.53
N PRO A 130 -7.64 -1.61 19.60
CA PRO A 130 -7.69 -0.18 19.88
C PRO A 130 -9.11 0.31 20.16
N ALA A 131 -9.24 1.28 21.05
CA ALA A 131 -10.53 1.95 21.27
C ALA A 131 -10.97 2.72 20.01
N PRO A 132 -12.27 2.94 19.77
CA PRO A 132 -12.76 3.56 18.53
C PRO A 132 -12.17 4.96 18.23
N ASP A 133 -11.88 5.74 19.27
CA ASP A 133 -11.31 7.09 19.21
C ASP A 133 -9.81 7.12 19.51
N GLU A 134 -9.17 5.96 19.68
CA GLU A 134 -7.73 5.85 19.89
C GLU A 134 -6.96 6.17 18.61
N VAL A 135 -5.94 7.03 18.74
CA VAL A 135 -4.98 7.29 17.67
C VAL A 135 -4.06 6.08 17.56
N ILE A 136 -4.09 5.42 16.40
CA ILE A 136 -3.25 4.24 16.15
C ILE A 136 -2.10 4.52 15.17
N LEU A 137 -2.20 5.62 14.41
CA LEU A 137 -1.15 6.06 13.51
C LEU A 137 -0.98 7.57 13.61
N THR A 138 0.25 7.99 13.86
CA THR A 138 0.68 9.38 13.73
C THR A 138 1.61 9.52 12.52
N VAL A 139 1.25 10.40 11.58
CA VAL A 139 2.11 10.77 10.44
C VAL A 139 2.61 12.19 10.64
N THR A 140 3.91 12.38 10.67
CA THR A 140 4.54 13.71 10.81
C THR A 140 5.33 14.03 9.55
N GLY A 141 4.97 15.14 8.91
CA GLY A 141 5.68 15.65 7.74
C GLY A 141 5.70 17.18 7.68
N PRO A 142 6.15 17.76 6.56
CA PRO A 142 6.21 19.21 6.36
C PRO A 142 4.88 19.96 6.56
N ASN A 143 3.74 19.30 6.34
CA ASN A 143 2.42 19.88 6.58
C ASN A 143 1.97 19.79 8.06
N GLY A 144 2.83 19.30 8.95
CA GLY A 144 2.56 19.08 10.36
C GLY A 144 2.25 17.62 10.69
N THR A 145 1.65 17.41 11.86
CA THR A 145 1.27 16.09 12.36
C THR A 145 -0.19 15.80 12.04
N GLN A 146 -0.45 14.60 11.51
CA GLN A 146 -1.78 14.05 11.30
C GLN A 146 -1.94 12.76 12.09
N ASP A 147 -2.96 12.74 12.95
CA ASP A 147 -3.31 11.57 13.75
C ASP A 147 -4.53 10.86 13.15
N TYR A 148 -4.45 9.55 13.10
CA TYR A 148 -5.49 8.69 12.55
C TYR A 148 -5.92 7.62 13.54
N THR A 149 -7.23 7.55 13.75
CA THR A 149 -7.91 6.42 14.36
C THR A 149 -8.06 5.28 13.36
N LEU A 150 -8.27 4.05 13.85
CA LEU A 150 -8.55 2.90 12.97
C LEU A 150 -9.77 3.15 12.08
N GLY A 151 -10.83 3.75 12.64
CA GLY A 151 -12.04 4.06 11.89
C GLY A 151 -11.81 5.03 10.72
N GLN A 152 -10.95 6.03 10.90
CA GLN A 152 -10.56 6.96 9.83
C GLN A 152 -9.77 6.26 8.73
N LEU A 153 -8.82 5.38 9.08
CA LEU A 153 -8.04 4.62 8.10
C LEU A 153 -8.90 3.63 7.33
N VAL A 154 -9.82 2.94 8.00
CA VAL A 154 -10.80 2.05 7.34
C VAL A 154 -11.70 2.83 6.38
N ALA A 155 -12.14 4.04 6.74
CA ALA A 155 -12.93 4.89 5.86
C ALA A 155 -12.13 5.42 4.66
N ALA A 156 -10.82 5.61 4.81
CA ALA A 156 -9.91 6.03 3.75
C ALA A 156 -9.40 4.88 2.87
N ALA A 157 -9.64 3.63 3.27
CA ALA A 157 -9.11 2.45 2.58
C ALA A 157 -9.84 2.21 1.25
N THR A 158 -9.21 2.63 0.15
CA THR A 158 -9.75 2.55 -1.21
C THR A 158 -9.12 1.44 -2.05
N THR A 159 -8.05 0.82 -1.55
CA THR A 159 -7.22 -0.09 -2.34
C THR A 159 -7.28 -1.51 -1.79
N THR A 160 -7.65 -2.46 -2.64
CA THR A 160 -7.62 -3.90 -2.35
C THR A 160 -6.59 -4.58 -3.22
N VAL A 161 -5.66 -5.31 -2.61
CA VAL A 161 -4.57 -6.01 -3.30
C VAL A 161 -4.47 -7.43 -2.76
N SER A 162 -4.37 -8.40 -3.65
CA SER A 162 -3.93 -9.74 -3.28
C SER A 162 -2.41 -9.83 -3.39
N VAL A 163 -1.74 -10.35 -2.37
CA VAL A 163 -0.28 -10.51 -2.31
C VAL A 163 0.12 -11.93 -1.94
N ASP A 164 1.26 -12.38 -2.45
CA ASP A 164 1.91 -13.60 -1.98
C ASP A 164 2.67 -13.27 -0.70
N GLU A 165 2.01 -13.51 0.44
CA GLU A 165 2.51 -13.09 1.74
C GLU A 165 3.82 -13.86 2.07
N PRO A 166 4.95 -13.14 2.26
CA PRO A 166 6.27 -13.77 2.28
C PRO A 166 6.61 -14.50 3.59
N PHE A 167 5.90 -14.27 4.67
CA PHE A 167 6.11 -14.87 6.00
C PHE A 167 5.29 -16.14 6.19
N VAL A 168 4.04 -16.17 5.69
CA VAL A 168 3.16 -17.35 5.78
C VAL A 168 3.07 -18.17 4.49
N LYS A 169 3.63 -17.67 3.38
CA LYS A 169 3.62 -18.32 2.06
C LYS A 169 2.20 -18.63 1.57
N GLN A 170 1.28 -17.69 1.78
CA GLN A 170 -0.11 -17.79 1.37
C GLN A 170 -0.52 -16.60 0.52
N ARG A 171 -1.48 -16.84 -0.39
CA ARG A 171 -2.15 -15.78 -1.13
C ARG A 171 -3.16 -15.10 -0.22
N ILE A 172 -2.94 -13.84 0.12
CA ILE A 172 -3.80 -13.10 1.05
C ILE A 172 -4.27 -11.81 0.40
N GLU A 173 -5.56 -11.50 0.55
CA GLU A 173 -6.14 -10.23 0.14
C GLU A 173 -6.07 -9.24 1.31
N PHE A 174 -5.52 -8.06 1.04
CA PHE A 174 -5.49 -6.93 1.96
C PHE A 174 -6.30 -5.77 1.39
N THR A 175 -6.92 -5.00 2.26
CA THR A 175 -7.53 -3.71 1.92
C THR A 175 -6.93 -2.61 2.80
N GLY A 176 -6.64 -1.46 2.21
CA GLY A 176 -5.90 -0.40 2.89
C GLY A 176 -5.84 0.93 2.14
N VAL A 177 -5.07 1.84 2.71
CA VAL A 177 -4.81 3.18 2.18
C VAL A 177 -3.47 3.17 1.44
N PRO A 178 -3.37 3.69 0.20
CA PRO A 178 -2.06 3.89 -0.43
C PRO A 178 -1.15 4.76 0.44
N LEU A 179 0.10 4.33 0.69
CA LEU A 179 1.05 5.13 1.48
C LEU A 179 1.32 6.49 0.84
N ALA A 180 1.33 6.54 -0.50
CA ALA A 180 1.49 7.78 -1.25
C ALA A 180 0.42 8.84 -0.93
N ASP A 181 -0.81 8.42 -0.62
CA ASP A 181 -1.89 9.34 -0.24
C ASP A 181 -1.64 9.94 1.15
N LEU A 182 -1.18 9.10 2.10
CA LEU A 182 -0.79 9.55 3.44
C LEU A 182 0.41 10.51 3.39
N PHE A 183 1.41 10.19 2.57
CA PHE A 183 2.57 11.04 2.35
C PHE A 183 2.17 12.39 1.75
N THR A 184 1.32 12.37 0.72
CA THR A 184 0.80 13.59 0.10
C THR A 184 0.07 14.47 1.11
N ALA A 185 -0.77 13.89 1.96
CA ALA A 185 -1.47 14.62 3.02
C ALA A 185 -0.49 15.26 4.02
N ALA A 186 0.58 14.55 4.38
CA ALA A 186 1.63 15.00 5.29
C ALA A 186 2.65 15.97 4.66
N GLY A 187 2.61 16.16 3.33
CA GLY A 187 3.59 16.96 2.59
C GLY A 187 4.94 16.27 2.40
N ILE A 188 4.99 14.96 2.58
CA ILE A 188 6.17 14.12 2.35
C ILE A 188 6.31 13.91 0.83
N THR A 189 7.48 14.24 0.30
CA THR A 189 7.82 14.01 -1.11
C THR A 189 8.65 12.74 -1.26
N ASP A 190 8.76 12.19 -2.48
CA ASP A 190 9.52 10.97 -2.76
C ASP A 190 11.00 11.02 -2.32
N GLN A 191 11.59 12.22 -2.27
CA GLN A 191 12.98 12.45 -1.83
C GLN A 191 13.12 12.60 -0.31
N THR A 192 12.01 12.72 0.41
CA THR A 192 11.98 12.85 1.86
C THR A 192 12.35 11.50 2.47
N ASN A 193 13.34 11.45 3.36
CA ASN A 193 13.60 10.24 4.13
C ASN A 193 12.50 10.11 5.19
N VAL A 194 11.95 8.91 5.35
CA VAL A 194 10.91 8.63 6.33
C VAL A 194 11.33 7.48 7.23
N ASP A 195 11.02 7.61 8.52
CA ASP A 195 11.13 6.54 9.51
C ASP A 195 9.74 5.96 9.77
N THR A 196 9.60 4.65 9.59
CA THR A 196 8.38 3.90 9.92
C THR A 196 8.62 3.14 11.22
N VAL A 197 7.76 3.33 12.22
CA VAL A 197 7.97 2.75 13.56
C VAL A 197 6.75 1.97 14.01
N ALA A 198 6.99 0.74 14.50
CA ALA A 198 5.99 -0.16 15.04
C ALA A 198 5.78 -0.02 16.56
N LEU A 199 4.75 -0.70 17.07
CA LEU A 199 4.45 -0.81 18.50
C LEU A 199 5.57 -1.48 19.31
N ASN A 200 6.38 -2.34 18.70
CA ASN A 200 7.54 -2.98 19.34
C ASN A 200 8.86 -2.19 19.13
N ASP A 201 8.77 -0.94 18.70
CA ASP A 201 9.90 -0.06 18.35
C ASP A 201 10.79 -0.57 17.20
N TYR A 202 10.32 -1.53 16.41
CA TYR A 202 10.95 -1.82 15.12
C TYR A 202 10.82 -0.60 14.22
N ALA A 203 11.96 -0.15 13.70
CA ALA A 203 12.08 1.03 12.85
C ALA A 203 12.70 0.64 11.51
N TYR A 204 12.19 1.22 10.44
CA TYR A 204 12.73 1.10 9.10
C TYR A 204 12.73 2.48 8.44
N ASP A 205 13.93 2.96 8.10
CA ASP A 205 14.12 4.23 7.43
C ASP A 205 14.46 4.04 5.94
N ALA A 206 13.83 4.85 5.10
CA ALA A 206 14.07 4.86 3.67
C ALA A 206 13.54 6.16 3.04
N PRO A 207 13.99 6.53 1.82
CA PRO A 207 13.30 7.51 1.02
C PRO A 207 11.84 7.10 0.81
N ALA A 208 10.91 8.05 0.89
CA ALA A 208 9.49 7.82 0.65
C ALA A 208 9.23 7.13 -0.70
N SER A 209 10.09 7.37 -1.70
CA SER A 209 10.03 6.70 -3.01
C SER A 209 10.08 5.16 -2.92
N VAL A 210 10.73 4.58 -1.91
CA VAL A 210 10.74 3.11 -1.73
C VAL A 210 9.33 2.57 -1.57
N PHE A 211 8.46 3.31 -0.89
CA PHE A 211 7.06 2.96 -0.69
C PHE A 211 6.18 3.42 -1.86
N SER A 212 6.34 4.68 -2.31
CA SER A 212 5.54 5.25 -3.41
C SER A 212 5.75 4.47 -4.73
N ASP A 213 7.00 4.22 -5.13
CA ASP A 213 7.33 3.52 -6.38
C ASP A 213 6.97 2.04 -6.34
N SER A 214 6.78 1.48 -5.14
CA SER A 214 6.38 0.09 -4.94
C SER A 214 4.89 -0.06 -4.66
N ASP A 215 4.07 0.98 -4.89
CA ASP A 215 2.62 0.99 -4.64
C ASP A 215 2.26 0.45 -3.24
N ALA A 216 3.05 0.82 -2.23
CA ALA A 216 2.87 0.32 -0.87
C ALA A 216 1.50 0.71 -0.30
N VAL A 217 0.88 -0.19 0.45
CA VAL A 217 -0.44 0.00 1.05
C VAL A 217 -0.34 -0.18 2.56
N LEU A 218 -0.94 0.76 3.30
CA LEU A 218 -1.19 0.61 4.73
C LEU A 218 -2.45 -0.24 4.87
N ALA A 219 -2.25 -1.54 5.04
CA ALA A 219 -3.34 -2.48 5.21
C ALA A 219 -4.04 -2.27 6.55
N VAL A 220 -5.37 -2.23 6.51
CA VAL A 220 -6.25 -2.13 7.69
C VAL A 220 -7.18 -3.34 7.79
N ARG A 221 -7.27 -4.15 6.73
CA ARG A 221 -8.06 -5.39 6.67
C ARG A 221 -7.31 -6.49 5.95
N GLN A 222 -7.56 -7.72 6.39
CA GLN A 222 -7.02 -8.96 5.82
C GLN A 222 -8.17 -9.95 5.61
N GLY A 223 -8.30 -10.49 4.40
CA GLY A 223 -9.36 -11.45 4.07
C GLY A 223 -10.78 -10.91 4.30
N GLY A 224 -10.97 -9.59 4.19
CA GLY A 224 -12.25 -8.91 4.42
C GLY A 224 -12.57 -8.56 5.88
N GLY A 225 -11.79 -9.03 6.85
CA GLY A 225 -11.93 -8.70 8.27
C GLY A 225 -10.78 -7.85 8.81
N ASP A 226 -10.81 -7.55 10.11
CA ASP A 226 -9.73 -6.83 10.79
C ASP A 226 -8.45 -7.67 10.80
N ILE A 227 -7.29 -7.01 10.80
CA ILE A 227 -5.99 -7.68 10.90
C ILE A 227 -5.77 -8.05 12.37
N PRO A 228 -5.62 -9.35 12.72
CA PRO A 228 -5.35 -9.75 14.10
C PRO A 228 -4.00 -9.20 14.58
N ILE A 229 -3.90 -8.85 15.87
CA ILE A 229 -2.66 -8.33 16.49
C ILE A 229 -1.51 -9.32 16.30
N ASP A 230 -1.78 -10.62 16.48
CA ASP A 230 -0.81 -11.69 16.29
C ASP A 230 -0.42 -11.92 14.82
N GLN A 231 -1.03 -11.22 13.86
CA GLN A 231 -0.67 -11.24 12.44
C GLN A 231 -0.11 -9.90 11.95
N GLY A 232 0.32 -9.04 12.88
CA GLY A 232 0.87 -7.72 12.61
C GLY A 232 -0.19 -6.63 12.49
N GLY A 233 -1.38 -6.83 13.07
CA GLY A 233 -2.42 -5.81 13.18
C GLY A 233 -2.15 -4.75 14.24
N PRO A 234 -3.02 -3.74 14.38
CA PRO A 234 -4.25 -3.52 13.60
C PRO A 234 -3.98 -2.96 12.19
N ILE A 235 -2.77 -2.45 11.94
CA ILE A 235 -2.32 -1.93 10.64
C ILE A 235 -0.89 -2.38 10.34
N ARG A 236 -0.59 -2.59 9.05
CA ARG A 236 0.76 -2.97 8.58
C ARG A 236 1.01 -2.51 7.16
N ILE A 237 2.28 -2.35 6.81
CA ILE A 237 2.69 -2.06 5.43
C ILE A 237 2.72 -3.37 4.64
N ILE A 238 2.12 -3.36 3.45
CA ILE A 238 2.21 -4.44 2.46
C ILE A 238 2.60 -3.89 1.10
N PHE A 239 3.12 -4.76 0.24
CA PHE A 239 3.54 -4.40 -1.11
C PHE A 239 2.90 -5.35 -2.14
N PRO A 240 2.33 -4.83 -3.24
CA PRO A 240 1.88 -5.64 -4.36
C PRO A 240 3.00 -6.50 -4.94
N ASP A 241 2.65 -7.67 -5.49
CA ASP A 241 3.64 -8.58 -6.07
C ASP A 241 4.39 -7.96 -7.25
N GLY A 242 5.66 -8.31 -7.38
CA GLY A 242 6.48 -7.89 -8.52
C GLY A 242 6.98 -6.45 -8.43
N THR A 243 6.67 -5.73 -7.35
CA THR A 243 7.27 -4.45 -7.01
C THR A 243 8.62 -4.65 -6.31
N SER A 244 9.48 -3.63 -6.29
CA SER A 244 10.74 -3.70 -5.54
C SER A 244 10.52 -3.96 -4.05
N GLY A 245 9.52 -3.29 -3.45
CA GLY A 245 9.18 -3.42 -2.04
C GLY A 245 8.70 -4.82 -1.65
N SER A 246 8.10 -5.59 -2.59
CA SER A 246 7.67 -6.97 -2.30
C SER A 246 8.83 -7.91 -1.97
N SER A 247 10.06 -7.56 -2.38
CA SER A 247 11.28 -8.31 -2.08
C SER A 247 12.08 -7.75 -0.90
N ASN A 248 11.73 -6.56 -0.41
CA ASN A 248 12.38 -5.91 0.71
C ASN A 248 11.62 -6.20 2.01
N LEU A 249 11.91 -7.35 2.63
CA LEU A 249 11.17 -7.83 3.79
C LEU A 249 11.29 -6.94 5.04
N GLU A 250 12.33 -6.09 5.11
CA GLU A 250 12.52 -5.14 6.22
C GLU A 250 11.51 -3.98 6.17
N ALA A 251 11.01 -3.64 4.97
CA ALA A 251 10.03 -2.58 4.79
C ALA A 251 8.58 -3.00 5.12
N TRP A 252 8.32 -4.29 5.36
CA TRP A 252 7.00 -4.83 5.72
C TRP A 252 6.71 -4.60 7.21
N ASN A 253 6.69 -3.33 7.62
CA ASN A 253 6.56 -2.97 9.02
C ASN A 253 5.17 -3.35 9.57
N TRP A 254 5.14 -4.15 10.64
CA TRP A 254 3.93 -4.71 11.25
C TRP A 254 3.53 -3.93 12.50
N SER A 255 2.23 -3.85 12.77
CA SER A 255 1.71 -3.11 13.93
C SER A 255 2.25 -1.68 13.95
N LEU A 256 2.14 -0.99 12.81
CA LEU A 256 2.69 0.35 12.62
C LEU A 256 2.02 1.35 13.57
N ARG A 257 2.79 2.26 14.17
CA ARG A 257 2.27 3.35 15.02
C ARG A 257 2.64 4.75 14.55
N ARG A 258 3.74 4.89 13.80
CA ARG A 258 4.25 6.20 13.37
C ARG A 258 4.92 6.14 12.01
N ILE A 259 4.75 7.22 11.25
CA ILE A 259 5.56 7.56 10.08
C ILE A 259 6.08 8.99 10.31
N GLU A 260 7.37 9.21 10.19
CA GLU A 260 7.97 10.52 10.45
C GLU A 260 8.97 10.89 9.35
N ALA A 261 8.81 12.07 8.76
CA ALA A 261 9.83 12.65 7.89
C ALA A 261 11.07 13.03 8.72
N ILE A 262 12.25 12.59 8.29
CA ILE A 262 13.54 12.81 8.97
C ILE A 262 14.59 13.46 8.07
#